data_AF-A0A2N2L9T7-F1
#
_entry.id   AF-A0A2N2L9T7-F1
#
_cell.length_a   1.000
_cell.length_b   1.000
_cell.length_c   1.000
_cell.angle_alpha   90.00
_cell.angle_beta   90.00
_cell.angle_gamma   90.00
#
_symmetry.space_group_name_H-M   'P 1'
#
loop_
_entity.id
_entity.type
_entity.pdbx_description
1 polymer ?
#
loop_
_entity_poly.entity_id
_entity_poly.type
_entity_poly.pdbx_seq_one_letter_code
_entity_poly.pdbx_strand_id
1 'polypeptide(L)'
;VLLGASGVGKSTLANALLGGDVLATGAVREADGRGRHTTTARHLVPLPGGGALIDTPGIRAIATWGASEGIDRVFEEIEAFAAECRFGDCAHASEPGCAVRAALESGEIDPARFERFQRVERERVYEVQKQDPALAAERRGKWKQINKAMRKRGDEKHA
;
A
#
# COMPACT_ATOMS: atom_id res chain seq x y z
N VAL A 1 -8.52 -17.25 9.84
CA VAL A 1 -8.80 -15.82 9.61
C VAL A 1 -8.82 -15.60 8.11
N LEU A 2 -9.81 -14.89 7.55
CA LEU A 2 -9.88 -14.58 6.11
C LEU A 2 -9.45 -13.13 5.86
N LEU A 3 -8.49 -12.95 4.95
CA LEU A 3 -7.94 -11.65 4.55
C LEU A 3 -7.99 -11.52 3.03
N GLY A 4 -8.22 -10.29 2.54
CA GLY A 4 -8.25 -10.00 1.10
C GLY A 4 -9.13 -8.80 0.75
N ALA A 5 -8.98 -8.26 -0.45
CA ALA A 5 -9.71 -7.09 -0.95
C ALA A 5 -11.24 -7.29 -0.92
N SER A 6 -12.02 -6.22 -0.97
CA SER A 6 -13.49 -6.32 -1.05
C SER A 6 -13.90 -7.06 -2.33
N GLY A 7 -14.93 -7.90 -2.25
CA GLY A 7 -15.49 -8.60 -3.42
C GLY A 7 -14.77 -9.88 -3.88
N VAL A 8 -13.63 -10.26 -3.28
CA VAL A 8 -12.89 -11.49 -3.68
C VAL A 8 -13.53 -12.82 -3.25
N GLY A 9 -14.76 -12.80 -2.73
CA GLY A 9 -15.49 -14.02 -2.33
C GLY A 9 -15.24 -14.54 -0.91
N LYS A 10 -14.64 -13.76 0.00
CA LYS A 10 -14.39 -14.18 1.39
C LYS A 10 -15.64 -14.67 2.13
N SER A 11 -16.76 -13.95 2.01
CA SER A 11 -18.03 -14.31 2.66
C SER A 11 -18.66 -15.57 2.03
N THR A 12 -18.47 -15.77 0.73
CA THR A 12 -18.89 -17.01 0.03
C THR A 12 -18.10 -18.22 0.54
N LEU A 13 -16.77 -18.09 0.66
CA LEU A 13 -15.92 -19.14 1.23
C LEU A 13 -16.28 -19.42 2.69
N ALA A 14 -16.59 -18.38 3.46
CA ALA A 14 -17.00 -18.51 4.85
C ALA A 14 -18.30 -19.31 5.01
N ASN A 15 -19.33 -19.05 4.18
CA ASN A 15 -20.58 -19.81 4.20
C ASN A 15 -20.39 -21.28 3.81
N ALA A 16 -19.52 -21.56 2.83
CA ALA A 16 -19.17 -22.93 2.45
C ALA A 16 -18.53 -23.71 3.62
N LEU A 17 -17.62 -23.08 4.37
CA LEU A 17 -16.99 -23.68 5.55
C LEU A 17 -17.95 -23.86 6.74
N LEU A 18 -18.97 -23.01 6.84
CA LEU A 18 -19.98 -23.08 7.90
C LEU A 18 -21.12 -24.05 7.59
N GLY A 19 -21.18 -24.59 6.38
CA GLY A 19 -22.21 -25.53 5.95
C GLY A 19 -23.58 -24.87 5.74
N GLY A 20 -23.63 -23.54 5.52
CA GLY A 20 -24.88 -22.81 5.30
C GLY A 20 -24.69 -21.30 5.15
N ASP A 21 -25.78 -20.60 4.82
CA ASP A 21 -25.82 -19.14 4.63
C ASP A 21 -25.86 -18.38 5.98
N VAL A 22 -24.76 -18.47 6.73
CA VAL A 22 -24.63 -17.87 8.07
C VAL A 22 -24.25 -16.38 7.98
N LEU A 23 -23.46 -16.00 6.97
CA LEU A 23 -23.05 -14.61 6.73
C LEU A 23 -23.83 -14.01 5.57
N ALA A 24 -24.32 -12.78 5.75
CA ALA A 24 -25.05 -12.05 4.72
C ALA A 24 -24.14 -11.74 3.51
N THR A 25 -24.48 -12.28 2.34
CA THR A 25 -23.80 -12.00 1.06
C THR A 25 -24.62 -11.02 0.23
N GLY A 26 -24.02 -9.91 -0.23
CA GLY A 26 -24.64 -8.97 -1.17
C GLY A 26 -24.13 -9.16 -2.60
N ALA A 27 -24.95 -8.84 -3.60
CA ALA A 27 -24.55 -8.85 -5.01
C ALA A 27 -23.48 -7.78 -5.32
N VAL A 28 -22.54 -8.11 -6.22
CA VAL A 28 -21.53 -7.18 -6.76
C VAL A 28 -22.20 -6.26 -7.78
N ARG A 29 -21.95 -4.95 -7.73
CA ARG A 29 -22.48 -4.01 -8.75
C ARG A 29 -21.68 -4.15 -10.06
N GLU A 30 -22.39 -4.35 -11.17
CA GLU A 30 -21.79 -4.46 -12.52
C GLU A 30 -21.08 -3.19 -13.01
N ALA A 31 -21.42 -2.02 -12.45
CA ALA A 31 -20.93 -0.74 -12.95
C ALA A 31 -19.45 -0.42 -12.59
N ASP A 32 -18.90 -1.01 -11.52
CA ASP A 32 -17.53 -0.72 -11.09
C ASP A 32 -16.77 -1.93 -10.50
N GLY A 33 -17.35 -3.13 -10.53
CA GLY A 33 -16.73 -4.36 -10.02
C GLY A 33 -16.45 -4.36 -8.51
N ARG A 34 -16.89 -3.33 -7.77
CA ARG A 34 -16.62 -3.20 -6.33
C ARG A 34 -17.80 -3.74 -5.53
N GLY A 35 -17.55 -4.85 -4.83
CA GLY A 35 -18.53 -5.43 -3.90
C GLY A 35 -18.91 -4.43 -2.80
N ARG A 36 -20.22 -4.23 -2.59
CA ARG A 36 -20.75 -3.43 -1.48
C ARG A 36 -20.43 -4.14 -0.18
N HIS A 37 -19.68 -3.48 0.69
CA HIS A 37 -19.35 -4.00 2.01
C HIS A 37 -20.64 -4.28 2.80
N THR A 38 -20.93 -5.57 3.02
CA THR A 38 -22.02 -5.98 3.93
C THR A 38 -21.46 -6.23 5.33
N THR A 39 -20.21 -6.69 5.45
CA THR A 39 -19.56 -6.96 6.74
C THR A 39 -18.81 -5.72 7.27
N THR A 40 -19.37 -5.05 8.28
CA THR A 40 -18.77 -3.90 9.00
C THR A 40 -18.11 -4.28 10.32
N ALA A 41 -18.33 -5.51 10.80
CA ALA A 41 -17.79 -6.02 12.07
C ALA A 41 -16.85 -7.21 11.85
N ARG A 42 -15.95 -7.43 12.81
CA ARG A 42 -15.16 -8.68 12.92
C ARG A 42 -16.08 -9.77 13.48
N HIS A 43 -16.19 -10.90 12.79
CA HIS A 43 -17.01 -12.02 13.23
C HIS A 43 -16.09 -13.20 13.56
N LEU A 44 -16.18 -13.73 14.78
CA LEU A 44 -15.60 -15.01 15.16
C LEU A 44 -16.73 -16.04 15.15
N VAL A 45 -16.68 -16.99 14.23
CA VAL A 45 -17.71 -18.01 14.05
C VAL A 45 -17.09 -19.39 14.30
N PRO A 46 -17.62 -20.22 15.21
CA PRO A 46 -17.14 -21.58 15.40
C PRO A 46 -17.45 -22.42 14.15
N LEU A 47 -16.50 -23.26 13.73
CA LEU A 47 -16.69 -24.15 12.59
C LEU A 47 -17.27 -25.51 13.01
N PRO A 48 -18.16 -26.12 12.20
CA PRO A 48 -18.56 -27.50 12.39
C PRO A 48 -17.33 -28.41 12.32
N GLY A 49 -17.08 -29.22 13.36
CA GLY A 49 -15.88 -30.08 13.44
C GLY A 49 -14.72 -29.49 14.25
N GLY A 50 -14.86 -28.28 14.79
CA GLY A 50 -13.88 -27.65 15.67
C GLY A 50 -13.08 -26.51 15.02
N GLY A 51 -12.52 -25.63 15.84
CA GLY A 51 -11.85 -24.41 15.40
C GLY A 51 -12.81 -23.24 15.17
N ALA A 52 -12.25 -22.10 14.76
CA ALA A 52 -13.02 -20.88 14.57
C ALA A 52 -12.56 -20.08 13.35
N LEU A 53 -13.53 -19.52 12.63
CA LEU A 53 -13.36 -18.63 11.50
C LEU A 53 -13.45 -17.17 11.97
N ILE A 54 -12.43 -16.39 11.68
CA ILE A 54 -12.48 -14.93 11.86
C ILE A 54 -12.68 -14.31 10.47
N ASP A 55 -13.87 -13.76 10.24
CA ASP A 55 -14.15 -12.88 9.10
C ASP A 55 -13.83 -11.43 9.50
N THR A 56 -13.04 -10.77 8.67
CA THR A 56 -12.68 -9.36 8.86
C THR A 56 -13.17 -8.56 7.65
N PRO A 57 -13.69 -7.33 7.84
CA PRO A 57 -13.94 -6.43 6.73
C PRO A 57 -12.68 -6.36 5.87
N GLY A 58 -12.82 -6.51 4.55
CA GLY A 58 -11.67 -6.52 3.64
C GLY A 58 -10.75 -5.33 3.91
N ILE A 59 -9.45 -5.60 4.09
CA ILE A 59 -8.43 -4.58 4.30
C ILE A 59 -8.50 -3.61 3.11
N ARG A 60 -8.86 -2.34 3.38
CA ARG A 60 -8.93 -1.29 2.34
C ARG A 60 -7.58 -0.66 2.05
N ALA A 61 -6.72 -0.59 3.07
CA ALA A 61 -5.33 -0.20 3.01
C ALA A 61 -4.68 -0.70 4.30
N ILE A 62 -3.53 -1.36 4.20
CA ILE A 62 -2.62 -1.49 5.35
C ILE A 62 -1.85 -0.17 5.34
N ALA A 63 -2.06 0.67 6.35
CA ALA A 63 -1.15 1.80 6.52
C ALA A 63 0.23 1.20 6.85
N THR A 64 1.27 1.58 6.10
CA THR A 64 2.68 1.18 6.34
C THR A 64 3.27 1.78 7.62
N TRP A 65 2.42 2.35 8.49
CA TRP A 65 2.80 2.98 9.75
C TRP A 65 3.54 1.99 10.65
N GLY A 66 4.80 2.30 10.95
CA GLY A 66 5.66 1.47 11.80
C GLY A 66 6.07 0.14 11.19
N ALA A 67 5.81 -0.09 9.89
CA ALA A 67 6.10 -1.34 9.21
C ALA A 67 7.46 -1.35 8.50
N SER A 68 8.36 -0.40 8.77
CA SER A 68 9.69 -0.36 8.11
C SER A 68 10.41 -1.69 8.25
N GLU A 69 10.52 -2.22 9.48
CA GLU A 69 11.13 -3.53 9.72
C GLU A 69 10.39 -4.69 9.02
N GLY A 70 9.08 -4.55 8.78
CA GLY A 70 8.28 -5.56 8.08
C GLY A 70 8.47 -5.51 6.57
N ILE A 71 8.60 -4.31 6.00
CA ILE A 71 8.84 -4.09 4.58
C ILE A 71 10.25 -4.53 4.22
N ASP A 72 11.25 -4.16 5.04
CA ASP A 72 12.65 -4.54 4.85
C ASP A 72 12.79 -6.08 4.81
N ARG A 73 12.02 -6.82 5.62
CA ARG A 73 11.97 -8.29 5.59
C ARG A 73 11.26 -8.88 4.38
N VAL A 74 10.26 -8.20 3.82
CA VAL A 74 9.51 -8.70 2.65
C VAL A 74 10.35 -8.64 1.38
N PHE A 75 11.30 -7.70 1.33
CA PHE A 75 12.21 -7.48 0.20
C PHE A 75 13.68 -7.66 0.61
N GLU A 76 13.95 -8.51 1.60
CA GLU A 76 15.29 -8.73 2.17
C GLU A 76 16.32 -9.07 1.08
N GLU A 77 15.93 -9.84 0.08
CA GLU A 77 16.79 -10.16 -1.05
C GLU A 77 17.21 -8.93 -1.85
N ILE A 78 16.31 -7.95 -2.03
CA ILE A 78 16.60 -6.72 -2.77
C ILE A 78 17.47 -5.80 -1.91
N GLU A 79 17.19 -5.70 -0.61
CA GLU A 79 17.99 -4.94 0.35
C GLU A 79 19.42 -5.48 0.47
N ALA A 80 19.60 -6.81 0.42
CA ALA A 80 20.92 -7.43 0.41
C ALA A 80 21.74 -6.99 -0.82
N PHE A 81 21.16 -7.03 -2.02
CA PHE A 81 21.82 -6.50 -3.21
C PHE A 81 22.00 -4.97 -3.17
N ALA A 82 21.07 -4.23 -2.56
CA ALA A 82 21.19 -2.78 -2.42
C ALA A 82 22.39 -2.41 -1.53
N ALA A 83 22.66 -3.18 -0.48
CA ALA A 83 23.83 -3.00 0.39
C ALA A 83 25.18 -3.24 -0.33
N GLU A 84 25.17 -3.98 -1.44
CA GLU A 84 26.34 -4.23 -2.29
C GLU A 84 26.51 -3.17 -3.40
N CYS A 85 25.60 -2.21 -3.52
CA CYS A 85 25.75 -1.11 -4.47
C CYS A 85 27.02 -0.30 -4.19
N ARG A 86 27.66 0.15 -5.27
CA ARG A 86 28.81 1.05 -5.20
C ARG A 86 28.52 2.35 -4.44
N PHE A 87 27.28 2.84 -4.49
CA PHE A 87 26.85 4.10 -3.87
C PHE A 87 25.79 3.82 -2.81
N GLY A 88 25.92 4.46 -1.64
CA GLY A 88 24.98 4.29 -0.52
C GLY A 88 23.62 4.97 -0.73
N ASP A 89 23.51 5.86 -1.71
CA ASP A 89 22.29 6.56 -2.13
C ASP A 89 21.82 6.13 -3.53
N CYS A 90 22.19 4.91 -3.96
CA CYS A 90 21.82 4.38 -5.26
C CYS A 90 20.29 4.29 -5.41
N ALA A 91 19.74 4.92 -6.46
CA ALA A 91 18.32 4.82 -6.80
C ALA A 91 18.01 3.59 -7.69
N HIS A 92 19.01 2.76 -7.96
CA HIS A 92 18.94 1.55 -8.77
C HIS A 92 18.40 1.75 -10.19
N ALA A 93 18.55 2.96 -10.74
CA ALA A 93 18.01 3.36 -12.04
C ALA A 93 19.06 3.20 -13.15
N SER A 94 20.09 4.04 -13.15
CA SER A 94 21.14 4.07 -14.19
C SER A 94 22.57 4.14 -13.63
N GLU A 95 22.73 4.17 -12.30
CA GLU A 95 24.01 4.24 -11.61
C GLU A 95 24.95 3.09 -12.00
N PRO A 96 26.24 3.36 -12.23
CA PRO A 96 27.23 2.32 -12.50
C PRO A 96 27.59 1.54 -11.23
N GLY A 97 27.74 0.21 -11.34
CA GLY A 97 28.01 -0.65 -10.18
C GLY A 97 26.80 -0.82 -9.26
N CYS A 98 25.59 -0.74 -9.81
CA CYS A 98 24.36 -1.09 -9.10
C CYS A 98 24.20 -2.62 -9.06
N ALA A 99 24.37 -3.22 -7.88
CA ALA A 99 24.24 -4.66 -7.72
C ALA A 99 22.79 -5.15 -7.90
N VAL A 100 21.79 -4.34 -7.51
CA VAL A 100 20.37 -4.63 -7.81
C VAL A 100 20.10 -4.73 -9.31
N ARG A 101 20.72 -3.88 -10.14
CA ARG A 101 20.56 -3.96 -11.59
C ARG A 101 21.26 -5.17 -12.18
N ALA A 102 22.46 -5.47 -11.70
CA ALA A 102 23.16 -6.69 -12.10
C ALA A 102 22.31 -7.93 -11.77
N ALA A 103 21.68 -7.97 -10.59
CA ALA A 103 20.79 -9.05 -10.17
C ALA A 103 19.48 -9.13 -11.00
N LEU A 104 18.97 -8.00 -11.49
CA LEU A 104 17.86 -7.97 -12.45
C LEU A 104 18.27 -8.50 -13.83
N GLU A 105 19.47 -8.16 -14.29
CA GLU A 105 20.03 -8.62 -15.57
C GLU A 105 20.39 -10.11 -15.54
N SER A 106 20.87 -10.63 -14.40
CA SER A 106 21.17 -12.04 -14.19
C SER A 106 19.94 -12.90 -13.93
N GLY A 107 18.79 -12.28 -13.59
CA GLY A 107 17.54 -12.96 -13.27
C GLY A 107 17.43 -13.43 -11.81
N GLU A 108 18.34 -13.01 -10.94
CA GLU A 108 18.27 -13.25 -9.49
C GLU A 108 17.13 -12.46 -8.82
N ILE A 109 16.78 -11.30 -9.38
CA ILE A 109 15.58 -10.54 -9.02
C ILE A 109 14.58 -10.58 -10.17
N ASP A 110 13.35 -10.98 -9.87
CA ASP A 110 12.22 -10.83 -10.81
C ASP A 110 11.90 -9.33 -11.02
N PRO A 111 11.91 -8.82 -12.25
CA PRO A 111 11.54 -7.43 -12.55
C PRO A 111 10.19 -7.00 -11.96
N ALA A 112 9.18 -7.88 -11.95
CA ALA A 112 7.87 -7.58 -11.38
C ALA A 112 7.91 -7.47 -9.85
N ARG A 113 8.88 -8.13 -9.21
CA ARG A 113 9.11 -8.03 -7.76
C ARG A 113 9.81 -6.72 -7.41
N PHE A 114 10.80 -6.32 -8.21
CA PHE A 114 11.46 -5.01 -8.07
C PHE A 114 10.50 -3.84 -8.30
N GLU A 115 9.59 -3.94 -9.27
CA GLU A 115 8.54 -2.93 -9.49
C GLU A 115 7.64 -2.75 -8.25
N ARG A 116 7.30 -3.85 -7.57
CA ARG A 116 6.52 -3.81 -6.32
C ARG A 116 7.30 -3.16 -5.20
N PHE A 117 8.58 -3.52 -5.04
CA PHE A 117 9.48 -2.90 -4.08
C PHE A 117 9.52 -1.37 -4.26
N GLN A 118 9.79 -0.90 -5.48
CA GLN A 118 9.82 0.53 -5.78
C GLN A 118 8.50 1.24 -5.49
N ARG A 119 7.35 0.57 -5.71
CA ARG A 119 6.04 1.14 -5.36
C ARG A 119 5.90 1.32 -3.85
N VAL A 120 6.28 0.30 -3.08
CA VAL A 120 6.21 0.35 -1.61
C VAL A 120 7.15 1.43 -1.05
N GLU A 121 8.37 1.55 -1.58
CA GLU A 121 9.31 2.59 -1.13
C GLU A 121 8.81 4.02 -1.43
N ARG A 122 8.18 4.25 -2.59
CA ARG A 122 7.54 5.55 -2.88
C ARG A 122 6.42 5.88 -1.88
N GLU A 123 5.61 4.88 -1.52
CA GLU A 123 4.55 5.05 -0.52
C GLU A 123 5.15 5.33 0.88
N ARG A 124 6.24 4.65 1.25
CA ARG A 124 6.97 4.87 2.51
C ARG A 124 7.50 6.31 2.59
N VAL A 125 8.20 6.79 1.56
CA VAL A 125 8.72 8.17 1.50
C VAL A 125 7.58 9.18 1.62
N TYR A 126 6.48 8.95 0.90
CA TYR A 126 5.31 9.83 0.95
C TYR A 126 4.70 9.91 2.36
N GLU A 127 4.55 8.77 3.05
CA GLU A 127 4.04 8.73 4.42
C GLU A 127 4.98 9.42 5.42
N VAL A 128 6.29 9.19 5.34
CA VAL A 128 7.29 9.86 6.19
C VAL A 128 7.21 11.38 6.03
N GLN A 129 7.16 11.88 4.79
CA GLN A 129 7.06 13.31 4.50
C GLN A 129 5.76 13.95 5.01
N LYS A 130 4.68 13.19 5.07
CA LYS A 130 3.39 13.64 5.60
C LYS A 130 3.41 13.72 7.14
N GLN A 131 4.21 12.87 7.77
CA GLN A 131 4.32 12.78 9.23
C GLN A 131 5.33 13.75 9.81
N ASP A 132 6.28 14.25 9.03
CA ASP A 132 7.23 15.27 9.48
C ASP A 132 6.54 16.65 9.63
N PRO A 133 6.39 17.16 10.88
CA PRO A 133 5.74 18.43 11.13
C PRO A 133 6.54 19.63 10.58
N ALA A 134 7.86 19.52 10.44
CA ALA A 134 8.71 20.56 9.87
C ALA A 134 8.49 20.66 8.35
N LEU A 135 8.46 19.53 7.64
CA LEU A 135 8.12 19.47 6.22
C LEU A 135 6.68 19.94 5.95
N ALA A 136 5.74 19.59 6.84
CA ALA A 136 4.36 20.07 6.75
C ALA A 136 4.26 21.59 6.95
N ALA A 137 5.08 22.18 7.84
CA ALA A 137 5.15 23.62 8.06
C ALA A 137 5.78 24.35 6.86
N GLU A 138 6.85 23.80 6.28
CA GLU A 138 7.50 24.35 5.08
C GLU A 138 6.55 24.36 3.87
N ARG A 139 5.81 23.26 3.67
CA ARG A 139 4.83 23.11 2.58
C ARG A 139 3.69 24.13 2.71
N ARG A 140 3.20 24.37 3.94
CA ARG A 140 2.23 25.44 4.22
C ARG A 140 2.81 26.83 3.94
N GLY A 141 4.08 27.06 4.26
CA GLY A 141 4.82 28.29 3.96
C GLY A 141 4.89 28.57 2.45
N LYS A 142 5.34 27.58 1.67
CA LYS A 142 5.39 27.65 0.19
C LYS A 142 4.00 27.91 -0.41
N TRP A 143 2.97 27.21 0.05
CA TRP A 143 1.60 27.40 -0.44
C TRP A 143 1.03 28.80 -0.13
N LYS A 144 1.37 29.37 1.03
CA LYS A 144 1.01 30.77 1.37
C LYS A 144 1.67 31.77 0.42
N GLN A 145 2.96 31.56 0.08
CA GLN A 145 3.67 32.42 -0.87
C GLN A 145 3.07 32.33 -2.28
N ILE A 146 2.75 31.12 -2.75
CA ILE A 146 2.10 30.89 -4.05
C ILE A 146 0.74 31.61 -4.10
N ASN A 147 -0.12 31.43 -3.09
CA ASN A 147 -1.42 32.11 -3.04
C ASN A 147 -1.29 33.65 -2.99
N LYS A 148 -0.30 34.16 -2.26
CA LYS A 148 -0.04 35.61 -2.20
C LYS A 148 0.40 36.16 -3.56
N ALA A 149 1.27 35.43 -4.27
CA ALA A 149 1.71 35.79 -5.62
C ALA A 149 0.56 35.71 -6.64
N MET A 150 -0.31 34.71 -6.52
CA MET A 150 -1.49 34.56 -7.38
C MET A 150 -2.51 35.68 -7.18
N ARG A 151 -2.76 36.10 -5.94
CA ARG A 151 -3.65 37.25 -5.65
C ARG A 151 -3.11 38.54 -6.25
N LYS A 152 -1.82 38.84 -6.03
CA LYS A 152 -1.17 40.04 -6.57
C LYS A 152 -1.25 40.10 -8.10
N ARG A 153 -1.02 38.97 -8.78
CA ARG A 153 -1.20 38.84 -10.24
C ARG A 153 -2.64 38.99 -10.72
N GLY A 154 -3.61 38.61 -9.89
CA GLY A 154 -5.04 38.82 -10.17
C GLY A 154 -5.41 40.30 -10.07
N ASP A 155 -4.91 40.99 -9.04
CA ASP A 155 -5.15 42.42 -8.82
C ASP A 155 -4.49 43.27 -9.93
N GLU A 156 -3.28 42.93 -10.36
CA GLU A 156 -2.56 43.58 -11.47
C GLU A 156 -3.22 43.34 -12.85
N LYS A 157 -4.08 42.32 -12.98
CA LYS A 157 -4.82 42.02 -14.23
C LYS A 157 -6.16 42.74 -14.36
N HIS A 158 -6.67 43.33 -13.27
CA HIS A 158 -7.96 44.02 -13.21
C HIS A 158 -7.83 45.54 -12.96
N ALA A 159 -6.59 46.06 -12.97
CA ALA A 159 -6.26 47.48 -12.96
C ALA A 159 -5.88 47.94 -14.37
#